data_AF-A0A661KTN7-F1
#
_entry.id   AF-A0A661KTN7-F1
#
_cell.length_a   1.000
_cell.length_b   1.000
_cell.length_c   1.000
_cell.angle_alpha   90.00
_cell.angle_beta   90.00
_cell.angle_gamma   90.00
#
_symmetry.space_group_name_H-M   'P 1'
#
loop_
_entity.id
_entity.type
_entity.pdbx_description
1 polymer ?
#
loop_
_entity_poly.entity_id
_entity_poly.type
_entity_poly.pdbx_seq_one_letter_code
_entity_poly.pdbx_strand_id
1 'polypeptide(L)'
;MKIAVSGKGGVGKTTFAAFLIKALADEGKRVLAIDADPDANLAQALGIASANEIVPISQMKELIEERTETKTGTMGGFFKLNPKVDDLPDRLSVEINGIKLMVMGGVKKGGSGCICPESTLLKNLVRHIVLARD
;
A
#
# COMPACT_ATOMS: atom_id res chain seq x y z
N MET A 1 16.09 2.75 7.39
CA MET A 1 15.27 2.99 8.61
C MET A 1 13.83 2.61 8.30
N LYS A 2 13.12 1.92 9.21
CA LYS A 2 11.74 1.44 9.00
C LYS A 2 10.87 1.89 10.18
N ILE A 3 9.75 2.57 9.90
CA ILE A 3 8.86 3.14 10.92
C ILE A 3 7.43 2.71 10.61
N ALA A 4 6.70 2.27 11.63
CA ALA A 4 5.27 1.96 11.54
C ALA A 4 4.49 2.84 12.54
N VAL A 5 3.45 3.51 12.07
CA VAL A 5 2.58 4.37 12.89
C VAL A 5 1.22 3.68 13.01
N SER A 6 0.78 3.38 14.24
CA SER A 6 -0.48 2.66 14.51
C SER A 6 -1.20 3.25 15.73
N GLY A 7 -2.49 2.97 15.85
CA GLY A 7 -3.37 3.46 16.91
C GLY A 7 -4.84 3.55 16.48
N LYS A 8 -5.71 3.96 17.41
CA LYS A 8 -7.17 4.04 17.18
C LYS A 8 -7.56 5.04 16.08
N GLY A 9 -8.78 4.93 15.55
CA GLY A 9 -9.34 5.94 14.64
C GLY A 9 -9.38 7.32 15.29
N GLY A 10 -9.13 8.38 14.53
CA GLY A 10 -9.24 9.76 14.99
C GLY A 10 -8.09 10.33 15.85
N VAL A 11 -7.09 9.52 16.25
CA VAL A 11 -5.98 10.00 17.12
C VAL A 11 -4.88 10.81 16.39
N GLY A 12 -5.09 11.18 15.13
CA GLY A 12 -4.14 12.02 14.37
C GLY A 12 -2.95 11.28 13.71
N LYS A 13 -3.02 9.96 13.57
CA LYS A 13 -1.91 9.12 13.03
C LYS A 13 -1.45 9.55 11.65
N THR A 14 -2.39 9.75 10.72
CA THR A 14 -2.10 10.11 9.33
C THR A 14 -1.45 11.48 9.26
N THR A 15 -1.91 12.43 10.09
CA THR A 15 -1.32 13.75 10.23
C THR A 15 0.12 13.65 10.75
N PHE A 16 0.34 12.90 11.83
CA PHE A 16 1.68 12.67 12.37
C PHE A 16 2.62 12.02 11.34
N ALA A 17 2.14 10.98 10.64
CA ALA A 17 2.89 10.31 9.60
C ALA A 17 3.27 11.27 8.46
N ALA A 18 2.34 12.11 7.99
CA ALA A 18 2.61 13.09 6.94
C ALA A 18 3.69 14.09 7.34
N PHE A 19 3.64 14.64 8.57
CA PHE A 19 4.68 15.54 9.07
C PHE A 19 6.03 14.84 9.22
N LEU A 20 6.06 13.61 9.74
CA LEU A 20 7.29 12.83 9.87
C LEU A 20 7.91 12.53 8.49
N ILE A 21 7.10 12.11 7.52
CA ILE A 21 7.53 11.86 6.14
C ILE A 21 8.13 13.12 5.53
N LYS A 22 7.45 14.26 5.68
CA LYS A 22 7.94 15.53 5.14
C LYS A 22 9.25 15.97 5.80
N ALA A 23 9.34 15.90 7.13
CA ALA A 23 10.57 16.24 7.84
C ALA A 23 11.77 15.38 7.39
N LEU A 24 11.57 14.07 7.21
CA LEU A 24 12.61 13.17 6.71
C LEU A 24 13.00 13.49 5.26
N ALA A 25 12.03 13.83 4.41
CA ALA A 25 12.29 14.23 3.04
C ALA A 25 13.06 15.56 2.96
N ASP A 26 12.69 16.55 3.80
CA ASP A 26 13.36 17.86 3.91
C ASP A 26 14.81 17.71 4.41
N GLU A 27 15.12 16.68 5.20
CA GLU A 27 16.50 16.28 5.58
C GLU A 27 17.27 15.57 4.44
N GLY A 28 16.69 15.44 3.25
CA GLY A 28 17.30 14.77 2.10
C GLY A 28 17.28 13.25 2.18
N LYS A 29 16.47 12.65 3.07
CA LYS A 29 16.32 11.19 3.12
C LYS A 29 15.43 10.73 1.97
N ARG A 30 15.76 9.57 1.40
CA ARG A 30 14.86 8.86 0.47
C ARG A 30 13.73 8.24 1.28
N VAL A 31 12.50 8.67 1.04
CA VAL A 31 11.32 8.19 1.78
C VAL A 31 10.39 7.40 0.87
N LEU A 32 10.07 6.17 1.28
CA LEU A 32 8.95 5.38 0.77
C LEU A 32 7.83 5.41 1.82
N ALA A 33 6.78 6.17 1.54
CA ALA A 33 5.57 6.25 2.33
C ALA A 33 4.57 5.18 1.87
N ILE A 34 3.98 4.46 2.83
CA ILE A 34 2.98 3.42 2.55
C ILE A 34 1.72 3.73 3.34
N ASP A 35 0.62 3.93 2.62
CA ASP A 35 -0.71 4.06 3.22
C ASP A 35 -1.40 2.70 3.27
N ALA A 36 -1.47 2.13 4.47
CA ALA A 36 -2.17 0.88 4.76
C ALA A 36 -3.54 1.11 5.43
N ASP A 37 -4.01 2.36 5.51
CA ASP A 37 -5.33 2.68 6.04
C ASP A 37 -6.42 2.43 4.97
N PRO A 38 -7.54 1.76 5.32
CA PRO A 38 -8.67 1.60 4.41
C PRO A 38 -9.19 2.90 3.78
N ASP A 39 -9.09 4.02 4.51
CA ASP A 39 -9.60 5.31 4.05
C ASP A 39 -8.59 6.08 3.16
N ALA A 40 -7.35 5.59 3.02
CA ALA A 40 -6.33 6.08 2.09
C ALA A 40 -6.05 7.61 2.12
N ASN A 41 -6.06 8.22 3.31
CA ASN A 41 -5.98 9.67 3.47
C ASN A 41 -4.54 10.25 3.49
N LEU A 42 -3.50 9.41 3.48
CA LEU A 42 -2.11 9.89 3.57
C LEU A 42 -1.73 10.75 2.37
N ALA A 43 -2.25 10.42 1.18
CA ALA A 43 -2.01 11.18 -0.03
C ALA A 43 -2.47 12.63 0.11
N GLN A 44 -3.70 12.82 0.60
CA GLN A 44 -4.26 14.14 0.85
C GLN A 44 -3.48 14.87 1.96
N ALA A 45 -3.10 14.17 3.03
CA ALA A 45 -2.32 14.75 4.13
C ALA A 45 -0.92 15.23 3.71
N LEU A 46 -0.33 14.63 2.67
CA LEU A 46 0.92 15.07 2.05
C LEU A 46 0.74 16.24 1.07
N GLY A 47 -0.49 16.70 0.83
CA GLY A 47 -0.78 17.85 -0.03
C GLY A 47 -0.88 17.51 -1.53
N ILE A 48 -1.21 16.27 -1.86
CA ILE A 48 -1.30 15.80 -3.26
C ILE A 48 -2.64 16.24 -3.86
N ALA A 49 -2.60 17.08 -4.89
CA ALA A 49 -3.80 17.57 -5.57
C ALA A 49 -4.60 16.44 -6.26
N SER A 50 -3.90 15.45 -6.82
CA SER A 50 -4.47 14.26 -7.47
C SER A 50 -4.62 13.05 -6.53
N ALA A 51 -4.71 13.27 -5.21
CA ALA A 51 -4.82 12.17 -4.24
C ALA A 51 -5.96 11.18 -4.57
N ASN A 52 -7.08 11.71 -5.09
CA ASN A 52 -8.27 10.92 -5.44
C ASN A 52 -8.09 10.04 -6.68
N GLU A 53 -7.05 10.28 -7.49
CA GLU A 53 -6.75 9.49 -8.69
C GLU A 53 -5.91 8.25 -8.37
N ILE A 54 -5.33 8.18 -7.15
CA ILE A 54 -4.50 7.06 -6.74
C ILE A 54 -5.39 5.86 -6.43
N VAL A 55 -5.31 4.84 -7.27
CA VAL A 55 -6.01 3.57 -7.07
C VAL A 55 -5.27 2.75 -6.01
N PRO A 56 -5.93 2.28 -4.93
CA PRO A 56 -5.27 1.40 -3.97
C PRO A 56 -4.94 0.03 -4.57
N ILE A 57 -3.80 -0.54 -4.20
CA ILE A 57 -3.34 -1.85 -4.70
C ILE A 57 -4.37 -2.95 -4.42
N SER A 58 -5.08 -2.89 -3.29
CA SER A 58 -6.15 -3.83 -2.95
C SER A 58 -7.33 -3.82 -3.94
N GLN A 59 -7.44 -2.80 -4.79
CA GLN A 59 -8.52 -2.63 -5.77
C GLN A 59 -8.05 -2.91 -7.21
N MET A 60 -6.76 -3.15 -7.43
CA MET A 60 -6.17 -3.43 -8.75
C MET A 60 -6.39 -4.90 -9.16
N LYS A 61 -7.61 -5.25 -9.58
CA LYS A 61 -7.96 -6.65 -9.91
C LYS A 61 -7.02 -7.29 -10.91
N GLU A 62 -6.72 -6.63 -12.03
CA GLU A 62 -5.85 -7.17 -13.08
C GLU A 62 -4.47 -7.53 -12.53
N LEU A 63 -3.88 -6.66 -11.70
CA LEU A 63 -2.61 -6.91 -11.05
C LEU A 63 -2.68 -8.11 -10.09
N ILE A 64 -3.75 -8.18 -9.29
CA ILE A 64 -3.93 -9.27 -8.34
C ILE A 64 -4.03 -10.59 -9.10
N GLU A 65 -4.85 -10.64 -10.15
CA GLU A 65 -5.04 -11.85 -10.97
C GLU A 65 -3.74 -12.26 -11.68
N GLU A 66 -3.02 -11.30 -12.27
CA GLU A 66 -1.72 -11.52 -12.90
C GLU A 66 -0.72 -12.15 -11.94
N ARG A 67 -0.60 -11.60 -10.72
CA ARG A 67 0.43 -12.02 -9.75
C ARG A 67 0.09 -13.29 -9.01
N THR A 68 -1.20 -13.51 -8.76
CA THR A 68 -1.67 -14.66 -7.99
C THR A 68 -2.11 -15.83 -8.87
N GLU A 69 -2.13 -15.63 -10.19
CA GLU A 69 -2.50 -16.62 -11.21
C GLU A 69 -3.91 -17.19 -10.96
N THR A 70 -4.82 -16.39 -10.40
CA THR A 70 -6.21 -16.77 -10.10
C THR A 70 -7.17 -15.66 -10.44
N LYS A 71 -8.42 -15.99 -10.78
CA LYS A 71 -9.49 -15.00 -10.94
C LYS A 71 -10.04 -14.56 -9.60
N THR A 72 -10.12 -13.25 -9.40
CA THR A 72 -10.73 -12.66 -8.20
C THR A 72 -12.22 -13.00 -8.14
N GLY A 73 -12.75 -13.29 -6.94
CA GLY A 73 -14.16 -13.62 -6.74
C GLY A 73 -14.57 -15.07 -7.03
N THR A 74 -13.66 -15.94 -7.48
CA THR A 74 -13.92 -17.40 -7.57
C THR A 74 -13.65 -18.08 -6.22
N MET A 75 -14.59 -18.94 -5.76
CA MET A 75 -14.39 -19.76 -4.56
C MET A 75 -13.72 -21.08 -4.91
N GLY A 76 -12.72 -21.49 -4.12
CA GLY A 76 -12.07 -22.80 -4.24
C GLY A 76 -10.98 -22.90 -5.32
N GLY A 77 -10.57 -21.79 -5.92
CA GLY A 77 -9.43 -21.74 -6.84
C GLY A 77 -8.08 -21.84 -6.11
N PHE A 78 -7.11 -22.49 -6.72
CA PHE A 78 -5.71 -22.40 -6.29
C PHE A 78 -5.14 -21.04 -6.67
N PHE A 79 -4.37 -20.44 -5.76
CA PHE A 79 -3.69 -19.17 -6.00
C PHE A 79 -2.26 -19.24 -5.47
N LYS A 80 -1.38 -18.44 -6.07
CA LYS A 80 0.04 -18.38 -5.69
C LYS A 80 0.20 -17.71 -4.33
N LEU A 81 0.74 -18.44 -3.36
CA LEU A 81 1.00 -17.94 -2.00
C LEU A 81 2.19 -16.97 -1.91
N ASN A 82 3.13 -17.07 -2.86
CA ASN A 82 4.34 -16.24 -2.92
C ASN A 82 4.43 -15.55 -4.30
N PRO A 83 3.53 -14.59 -4.60
CA PRO A 83 3.62 -13.80 -5.81
C PRO A 83 4.92 -12.98 -5.83
N LYS A 84 5.44 -12.70 -7.03
CA LYS A 84 6.57 -11.79 -7.23
C LYS A 84 6.08 -10.35 -7.00
N VAL A 85 6.84 -9.56 -6.22
CA VAL A 85 6.43 -8.21 -5.75
C VAL A 85 7.57 -7.19 -5.71
N ASP A 86 8.77 -7.58 -6.15
CA ASP A 86 10.00 -6.79 -6.10
C ASP A 86 9.95 -5.52 -6.95
N ASP A 87 9.24 -5.59 -8.09
CA ASP A 87 9.06 -4.47 -9.02
C ASP A 87 7.99 -3.47 -8.58
N LEU A 88 7.06 -3.88 -7.71
CA LEU A 88 5.85 -3.11 -7.39
C LEU A 88 6.14 -1.76 -6.72
N PRO A 89 7.11 -1.64 -5.79
CA PRO A 89 7.38 -0.33 -5.18
C PRO A 89 7.95 0.69 -6.15
N ASP A 90 8.53 0.28 -7.27
CA ASP A 90 9.00 1.22 -8.29
C ASP A 90 7.94 1.49 -9.35
N ARG A 91 7.11 0.48 -9.68
CA ARG A 91 6.06 0.60 -10.70
C ARG A 91 4.79 1.30 -10.21
N LEU A 92 4.44 1.15 -8.93
CA LEU A 92 3.17 1.60 -8.37
C LEU A 92 3.30 2.78 -7.40
N SER A 93 4.53 3.25 -7.14
CA SER A 93 4.73 4.45 -6.34
C SER A 93 4.46 5.70 -7.15
N VAL A 94 3.78 6.66 -6.54
CA VAL A 94 3.68 8.03 -7.06
C VAL A 94 4.77 8.86 -6.40
N GLU A 95 5.58 9.56 -7.20
CA GLU A 95 6.68 10.39 -6.68
C GLU A 95 6.27 11.86 -6.58
N ILE A 96 6.43 12.45 -5.40
CA ILE A 96 5.96 13.81 -5.10
C ILE A 96 6.92 14.46 -4.11
N ASN A 97 7.51 15.60 -4.49
CA ASN A 97 8.46 16.35 -3.65
C ASN A 97 9.58 15.47 -3.07
N GLY A 98 10.09 14.50 -3.85
CA GLY A 98 11.14 13.56 -3.42
C GLY A 98 10.66 12.41 -2.52
N ILE A 99 9.34 12.28 -2.31
CA ILE A 99 8.71 11.18 -1.55
C ILE A 99 8.05 10.22 -2.54
N LYS A 100 8.34 8.93 -2.41
CA LYS A 100 7.58 7.87 -3.10
C LYS A 100 6.41 7.44 -2.21
N LEU A 101 5.19 7.51 -2.71
CA LEU A 101 3.98 7.10 -2.00
C LEU A 101 3.35 5.88 -2.66
N MET A 102 3.05 4.86 -1.86
CA MET A 102 2.22 3.72 -2.25
C MET A 102 0.95 3.68 -1.41
N VAL A 103 -0.20 3.50 -2.05
CA VAL A 103 -1.48 3.29 -1.36
C VAL A 103 -1.86 1.83 -1.48
N MET A 104 -1.75 1.09 -0.38
CA MET A 104 -2.17 -0.32 -0.35
C MET A 104 -3.69 -0.44 -0.33
N GLY A 105 -4.33 0.42 0.47
CA GLY A 105 -5.75 0.32 0.78
C GLY A 105 -6.09 -0.85 1.72
N GLY A 106 -7.33 -0.84 2.20
CA GLY A 106 -7.85 -1.86 3.10
C GLY A 106 -8.60 -2.98 2.38
N VAL A 107 -8.73 -4.09 3.07
CA VAL A 107 -9.71 -5.14 2.74
C VAL A 107 -11.09 -4.63 3.19
N LYS A 108 -12.04 -4.51 2.25
CA LYS A 108 -13.42 -4.09 2.55
C LYS A 108 -14.14 -5.14 3.43
N LYS A 109 -15.16 -4.67 4.15
CA LYS A 109 -16.01 -5.44 5.10
C LYS A 109 -16.33 -6.86 4.60
N GLY A 110 -16.41 -7.79 5.55
CA GLY A 110 -16.71 -9.20 5.29
C GLY A 110 -18.01 -9.41 4.50
N GLY A 111 -18.04 -10.48 3.69
CA GLY A 111 -19.18 -10.83 2.82
C GLY A 111 -19.05 -10.39 1.36
N SER A 112 -17.91 -9.83 0.95
CA SER A 112 -17.67 -9.31 -0.42
C SER A 112 -17.01 -10.31 -1.38
N GLY A 113 -16.74 -11.55 -0.94
CA GLY A 113 -16.14 -12.61 -1.77
C GLY A 113 -14.83 -13.16 -1.18
N CYS A 114 -14.11 -13.96 -1.97
CA CYS A 114 -12.81 -14.50 -1.59
C CYS A 114 -11.72 -13.44 -1.76
N ILE A 115 -11.13 -12.98 -0.66
CA ILE A 115 -10.09 -11.93 -0.60
C ILE A 115 -8.66 -12.46 -0.37
N CYS A 116 -8.52 -13.78 -0.45
CA CYS A 116 -7.26 -14.47 -0.20
C CYS A 116 -6.15 -14.03 -1.19
N PRO A 117 -6.42 -13.85 -2.50
CA PRO A 117 -5.40 -13.42 -3.45
C PRO A 117 -4.85 -12.02 -3.15
N GLU A 118 -5.73 -11.05 -2.92
CA GLU A 118 -5.38 -9.66 -2.59
C GLU A 118 -4.57 -9.61 -1.30
N SER A 119 -5.06 -10.28 -0.25
CA SER A 119 -4.39 -10.34 1.05
C SER A 119 -3.00 -10.95 0.94
N THR A 120 -2.83 -11.94 0.07
CA THR A 120 -1.55 -12.61 -0.16
C THR A 120 -0.57 -11.70 -0.88
N LEU A 121 -1.02 -10.99 -1.92
CA LEU A 121 -0.19 -10.01 -2.62
C LEU A 121 0.29 -8.91 -1.67
N LEU A 122 -0.62 -8.30 -0.90
CA LEU A 122 -0.31 -7.23 0.03
C LEU A 122 0.65 -7.69 1.15
N LYS A 123 0.45 -8.88 1.71
CA LYS A 123 1.36 -9.46 2.72
C LYS A 123 2.76 -9.70 2.16
N ASN A 124 2.87 -10.25 0.95
CA ASN A 124 4.16 -10.48 0.32
C ASN A 124 4.86 -9.16 -0.02
N LEU A 125 4.11 -8.15 -0.49
CA LEU A 125 4.64 -6.82 -0.76
C LEU A 125 5.22 -6.17 0.49
N VAL A 126 4.47 -6.13 1.60
CA VAL A 126 4.95 -5.58 2.88
C VAL A 126 6.17 -6.36 3.36
N ARG A 127 6.13 -7.70 3.28
CA ARG A 127 7.27 -8.55 3.65
C ARG A 127 8.51 -8.20 2.83
N HIS A 128 8.37 -8.01 1.52
CA HIS A 128 9.47 -7.64 0.64
C HIS A 128 10.04 -6.27 1.03
N ILE A 129 9.20 -5.26 1.22
CA ILE A 129 9.65 -3.91 1.59
C ILE A 129 10.35 -3.90 2.96
N VAL A 130 9.81 -4.63 3.93
CA VAL A 130 10.32 -4.65 5.30
C VAL A 130 11.56 -5.53 5.45
N LEU A 131 11.73 -6.60 4.68
CA LEU A 131 12.83 -7.57 4.88
C LEU A 131 13.87 -7.60 3.76
N ALA A 132 13.50 -7.33 2.51
CA ALA A 132 14.35 -7.56 1.35
C ALA A 132 14.87 -6.28 0.69
N ARG A 133 14.40 -5.11 1.13
CA ARG A 133 14.80 -3.80 0.60
C ARG A 133 15.51 -2.99 1.69
N ASP A 134 16.65 -2.41 1.32
CA ASP A 134 17.51 -1.57 2.18
C ASP A 134 17.25 -0.07 1.99
#